data_AF-A0AAP6VIM6-F1
#
_entry.id   AF-A0AAP6VIM6-F1
#
_cell.length_a   1.000
_cell.length_b   1.000
_cell.length_c   1.000
_cell.angle_alpha   90.00
_cell.angle_beta   90.00
_cell.angle_gamma   90.00
#
_symmetry.space_group_name_H-M   'P 1'
#
loop_
_entity.id
_entity.type
_entity.pdbx_description
1 polymer ?
#
loop_
_entity_poly.entity_id
_entity_poly.type
_entity_poly.pdbx_seq_one_letter_code
_entity_poly.pdbx_strand_id
1 'polypeptide(L)'
;MLYTKQNALPTQVPALHESLCLADDSPSGIRYRVSGCFGNLSPSCVAGLPSVITSWPPDVAETFRGQFLHPLDYEVPVQIGWDIQEIGEGLWDVNPIIETFPAAEVRAALKYLELEREINLLTGIVECEQCANNKRKRL
;
A
#
# COMPACT_ATOMS: atom_id res chain seq x y z
N MET A 1 8.63 5.99 -16.51
CA MET A 1 7.79 5.30 -17.52
C MET A 1 7.42 6.34 -18.57
N LEU A 2 7.49 5.99 -19.85
CA LEU A 2 7.22 6.95 -20.93
C LEU A 2 5.73 6.97 -21.29
N TYR A 3 5.13 8.16 -21.28
CA TYR A 3 3.75 8.41 -21.64
C TYR A 3 3.68 9.32 -22.88
N THR A 4 2.74 9.03 -23.78
CA THR A 4 2.46 9.88 -24.95
C THR A 4 1.26 10.78 -24.68
N LYS A 5 1.14 11.89 -25.41
CA LYS A 5 0.02 12.86 -25.37
C LYS A 5 -1.38 12.23 -25.50
N GLN A 6 -1.50 11.05 -26.10
CA GLN A 6 -2.77 10.33 -26.24
C GLN A 6 -3.21 9.62 -24.95
N ASN A 7 -2.28 9.41 -24.01
CA ASN A 7 -2.54 8.75 -22.74
C ASN A 7 -2.78 9.81 -21.65
N ALA A 8 -3.77 9.58 -20.79
CA ALA A 8 -3.93 10.37 -19.59
C ALA A 8 -2.75 10.13 -18.64
N LEU A 9 -2.15 11.21 -18.15
CA LEU A 9 -1.12 11.14 -17.11
C LEU A 9 -1.75 10.68 -15.79
N PRO A 10 -1.03 9.89 -14.98
CA PRO A 10 -1.50 9.55 -13.65
C PRO A 10 -1.52 10.81 -12.77
N THR A 11 -2.69 11.18 -12.29
CA THR A 11 -2.88 12.35 -11.41
C THR A 11 -3.12 11.95 -9.96
N GLN A 12 -3.51 10.70 -9.71
CA GLN A 12 -3.77 10.18 -8.38
C GLN A 12 -2.61 9.31 -7.91
N VAL A 13 -2.15 9.58 -6.69
CA VAL A 13 -1.23 8.70 -5.97
C VAL A 13 -2.05 7.55 -5.40
N PRO A 14 -1.64 6.28 -5.59
CA PRO A 14 -2.35 5.14 -5.01
C PRO A 14 -2.46 5.30 -3.49
N ALA A 15 -3.63 4.97 -2.94
CA ALA A 15 -3.78 4.92 -1.49
C ALA A 15 -2.88 3.81 -0.91
N LEU A 16 -2.50 3.94 0.36
CA LEU A 16 -1.57 3.00 1.00
C LEU A 16 -2.06 1.54 0.93
N HIS A 17 -3.36 1.31 1.08
CA HIS A 17 -3.97 -0.03 1.02
C HIS A 17 -4.11 -0.59 -0.42
N GLU A 18 -3.85 0.21 -1.44
CA GLU A 18 -3.83 -0.20 -2.84
C GLU A 18 -2.44 -0.71 -3.25
N SER A 19 -1.39 -0.17 -2.64
CA SER A 19 0.01 -0.53 -2.90
C SER A 19 0.59 -1.52 -1.89
N LEU A 20 0.06 -1.57 -0.67
CA LEU A 20 0.53 -2.41 0.43
C LEU A 20 -0.64 -3.15 1.13
N CYS A 21 -0.32 -4.25 1.80
CA CYS A 21 -1.27 -4.95 2.67
C CYS A 21 -0.59 -5.58 3.88
N LEU A 22 -1.37 -5.81 4.94
CA LEU A 22 -0.91 -6.57 6.09
C LEU A 22 -0.69 -8.04 5.73
N ALA A 23 0.33 -8.65 6.33
CA ALA A 23 0.66 -10.05 6.10
C ALA A 23 1.42 -10.65 7.29
N ASP A 24 0.79 -11.58 7.99
CA ASP A 24 1.34 -12.22 9.20
C ASP A 24 2.57 -13.10 8.91
N ASP A 25 2.71 -13.55 7.66
CA ASP A 25 3.83 -14.37 7.18
C ASP A 25 5.00 -13.52 6.63
N SER A 26 4.97 -12.21 6.86
CA SER A 26 6.05 -11.27 6.52
C SER A 26 6.76 -10.78 7.77
N PRO A 27 8.11 -10.68 7.80
CA PRO A 27 8.83 -10.10 8.92
C PRO A 27 8.41 -8.65 9.26
N SER A 28 7.87 -7.88 8.31
CA SER A 28 7.34 -6.52 8.56
C SER A 28 5.91 -6.55 9.01
N GLY A 29 5.20 -7.68 8.91
CA GLY A 29 3.76 -7.67 8.88
C GLY A 29 3.16 -6.98 7.64
N ILE A 30 3.95 -6.68 6.59
CA ILE A 30 3.52 -5.94 5.38
C ILE A 30 4.04 -6.63 4.11
N ARG A 31 3.31 -6.52 3.01
CA ARG A 31 3.71 -6.92 1.65
C ARG A 31 3.22 -5.93 0.60
N TYR A 32 3.85 -5.91 -0.57
CA TYR A 32 3.35 -5.15 -1.72
C TYR A 32 2.17 -5.86 -2.38
N ARG A 33 1.17 -5.07 -2.74
CA ARG A 33 0.15 -5.46 -3.71
C ARG A 33 0.62 -5.03 -5.09
N VAL A 34 1.02 -5.98 -5.93
CA VAL A 34 1.32 -5.67 -7.32
C VAL A 34 0.00 -5.64 -8.10
N SER A 35 -0.71 -4.52 -7.99
CA SER A 35 -1.82 -4.26 -8.90
C SER A 35 -1.21 -3.98 -10.28
N GLY A 36 -1.30 -4.93 -11.21
CA GLY A 36 -0.86 -4.71 -12.58
C GLY A 36 -1.50 -3.43 -13.12
N CYS A 37 -0.71 -2.56 -13.74
CA CYS A 37 -1.07 -1.20 -14.17
C CYS A 37 -2.23 -1.09 -15.18
N PHE A 38 -3.03 -2.14 -15.37
CA PHE A 38 -4.14 -2.21 -16.31
C PHE A 38 -5.40 -2.76 -15.62
N GLY A 39 -6.16 -1.87 -14.98
CA GLY A 39 -7.63 -1.88 -14.94
C GLY A 39 -8.39 -3.11 -14.43
N ASN A 40 -7.75 -4.17 -13.93
CA ASN A 40 -8.43 -5.39 -13.51
C ASN A 40 -8.19 -5.71 -12.05
N LEU A 41 -9.29 -5.70 -11.31
CA LEU A 41 -9.49 -6.13 -9.93
C LEU A 41 -9.14 -7.62 -9.74
N SER A 42 -7.86 -7.97 -9.71
CA SER A 42 -7.39 -9.26 -9.19
C SER A 42 -5.98 -9.13 -8.61
N PRO A 43 -5.69 -9.74 -7.44
CA PRO A 43 -4.42 -9.58 -6.77
C PRO A 43 -3.34 -10.36 -7.52
N SER A 44 -2.61 -9.69 -8.40
CA SER A 44 -1.41 -10.28 -8.99
C SER A 44 -0.24 -10.09 -8.03
N CYS A 45 0.41 -11.20 -7.65
CA CYS A 45 1.68 -11.32 -6.94
C CYS A 45 1.94 -10.44 -5.69
N VAL A 46 2.17 -11.13 -4.58
CA VAL A 46 2.75 -10.57 -3.37
C VAL A 46 4.27 -10.65 -3.50
N ALA A 47 4.93 -9.56 -3.86
CA ALA A 47 6.39 -9.48 -3.86
C ALA A 47 6.88 -9.19 -2.43
N GLY A 48 7.99 -9.85 -2.03
CA GLY A 48 8.71 -9.46 -0.82
C GLY A 48 9.17 -8.00 -0.91
N LEU A 49 9.25 -7.31 0.23
CA LEU A 49 9.74 -5.93 0.27
C LEU A 49 11.20 -5.90 -0.21
N PRO A 50 11.58 -5.06 -1.20
CA PRO A 50 12.97 -4.74 -1.43
C PRO A 50 13.43 -3.97 -0.20
N SER A 51 14.19 -4.63 0.66
CA SER A 51 14.81 -3.98 1.81
C SER A 51 15.83 -2.96 1.30
N VAL A 52 15.65 -1.69 1.63
CA VAL A 52 16.82 -0.87 1.95
C VAL A 52 17.44 -1.56 3.17
N ILE A 53 18.63 -2.11 3.01
CA ILE A 53 19.36 -2.76 4.09
C ILE A 53 19.62 -1.68 5.12
N THR A 54 18.79 -1.57 6.16
CA THR A 54 19.20 -0.92 7.40
C THR A 54 20.32 -1.80 7.93
N SER A 55 21.55 -1.35 7.69
CA SER A 55 22.76 -2.04 8.12
C SER A 55 22.66 -2.26 9.61
N TRP A 56 22.58 -3.53 10.04
CA TRP A 56 22.88 -3.89 11.41
C TRP A 56 24.23 -3.25 11.78
N PRO A 57 24.38 -2.72 13.00
CA PRO A 57 25.71 -2.48 13.53
C PRO A 57 26.54 -3.78 13.36
N PRO A 58 27.80 -3.71 12.86
CA PRO A 58 28.57 -4.89 12.44
C PRO A 58 28.69 -5.97 13.53
N ASP A 59 28.72 -5.53 14.79
CA ASP A 59 28.77 -6.30 16.02
C ASP A 59 27.47 -7.09 16.30
N VAL A 60 26.33 -6.56 15.86
CA VAL A 60 25.02 -7.16 16.09
C VAL A 60 24.64 -8.09 14.94
N ALA A 61 25.07 -7.78 13.70
CA ALA A 61 24.84 -8.61 12.50
C ALA A 61 25.31 -10.07 12.66
N GLU A 62 26.50 -10.27 13.23
CA GLU A 62 27.07 -11.60 13.46
C GLU A 62 26.33 -12.38 14.56
N THR A 63 25.79 -11.68 15.57
CA THR A 63 25.07 -12.31 16.68
C THR A 63 23.74 -12.93 16.24
N PHE A 64 23.07 -12.31 15.26
CA PHE A 64 21.81 -12.79 14.70
C PHE A 64 21.97 -13.51 13.36
N ARG A 65 23.22 -13.78 12.94
CA ARG A 65 23.54 -14.54 11.73
C ARG A 65 22.96 -15.95 11.84
N GLY A 66 21.97 -16.26 11.01
CA GLY A 66 21.27 -17.55 11.01
C GLY A 66 19.97 -17.58 11.81
N GLN A 67 19.62 -16.50 12.52
CA GLN A 67 18.28 -16.29 13.05
C GLN A 67 17.46 -15.54 11.98
N PHE A 68 16.26 -16.02 11.64
CA PHE A 68 15.33 -15.29 10.76
C PHE A 68 14.71 -14.06 11.45
N LEU A 69 15.37 -13.52 12.49
CA LEU A 69 14.97 -12.33 13.22
C LEU A 69 15.68 -11.13 12.59
N HIS A 70 15.26 -10.74 11.39
CA HIS A 70 15.61 -9.43 10.86
C HIS A 70 14.98 -8.35 11.78
N PRO A 71 15.62 -7.18 12.00
CA PRO A 71 15.06 -6.18 12.91
C PRO A 71 13.66 -5.81 12.44
N LEU A 72 12.73 -5.68 13.38
CA LEU A 72 11.36 -5.19 13.13
C LEU A 72 11.33 -3.72 12.63
N ASP A 73 12.50 -3.06 12.63
CA ASP A 73 12.77 -1.67 12.24
C ASP A 73 13.49 -1.59 10.89
N TYR A 74 12.86 -2.11 9.85
CA TYR A 74 13.27 -1.84 8.48
C TYR A 74 12.35 -0.84 7.82
N GLU A 75 12.91 -0.11 6.87
CA GLU A 75 12.16 0.89 6.14
C GLU A 75 11.41 0.28 4.95
N VAL A 76 10.20 0.78 4.72
CA VAL A 76 9.28 0.37 3.67
C VAL A 76 9.19 1.52 2.66
N PRO A 77 9.48 1.29 1.37
CA PRO A 77 9.24 2.27 0.33
C PRO A 77 7.74 2.49 0.11
N VAL A 78 7.28 3.72 0.20
CA VAL A 78 5.90 4.14 -0.04
C VAL A 78 5.90 5.19 -1.15
N GLN A 79 5.03 4.99 -2.14
CA GLN A 79 4.82 6.00 -3.16
C GLN A 79 4.02 7.17 -2.58
N ILE A 80 4.58 8.37 -2.66
CA ILE A 80 3.97 9.61 -2.16
C ILE A 80 3.56 10.57 -3.27
N GLY A 81 3.99 10.32 -4.50
CA GLY A 81 3.81 11.25 -5.61
C GLY A 81 4.15 10.69 -6.97
N TRP A 82 4.04 11.57 -7.96
CA TRP A 82 4.51 11.38 -9.33
C TRP A 82 5.42 12.53 -9.70
N ASP A 83 6.60 12.22 -10.21
CA ASP A 83 7.47 13.14 -10.89
C ASP A 83 7.16 13.05 -12.39
N ILE A 84 6.62 14.14 -12.94
CA ILE A 84 6.10 14.20 -14.30
C ILE A 84 6.81 15.31 -15.04
N GLN A 85 7.56 14.94 -16.08
CA GLN A 85 8.33 15.87 -16.87
C GLN A 85 8.04 15.70 -18.36
N GLU A 86 7.72 16.79 -19.07
CA GLU A 86 7.65 16.76 -20.53
C GLU A 86 9.08 16.73 -21.11
N ILE A 87 9.36 15.72 -21.93
CA ILE A 87 10.69 15.51 -22.55
C ILE A 87 10.70 15.81 -24.05
N GLY A 88 9.60 16.38 -24.59
CA GLY A 88 9.47 16.87 -25.97
C GLY A 88 8.45 16.10 -26.80
N GLU A 89 7.93 16.72 -27.87
CA GLU A 89 6.98 16.12 -28.84
C GLU A 89 5.70 15.52 -28.21
N GLY A 90 5.28 16.01 -27.04
CA GLY A 90 4.16 15.44 -26.29
C GLY A 90 4.48 14.08 -25.64
N LEU A 91 5.76 13.79 -25.43
CA LEU A 91 6.26 12.66 -24.66
C LEU A 91 6.55 13.14 -23.23
N TRP A 92 6.13 12.33 -22.26
CA TRP A 92 6.25 12.61 -20.83
C TRP A 92 7.03 11.49 -20.18
N ASP A 93 8.04 11.84 -19.38
CA ASP A 93 8.64 10.91 -18.44
C ASP A 93 7.89 11.00 -17.10
N VAL A 94 7.43 9.86 -16.63
CA VAL A 94 6.59 9.74 -15.43
C VAL A 94 7.21 8.72 -14.49
N ASN A 95 7.75 9.19 -13.38
CA ASN A 95 8.41 8.37 -12.39
C ASN A 95 7.69 8.48 -11.03
N PRO A 96 7.49 7.38 -10.29
CA PRO A 96 6.92 7.47 -8.95
C PRO A 96 7.90 8.15 -7.99
N ILE A 97 7.40 9.06 -7.16
CA ILE A 97 8.17 9.60 -6.03
C ILE A 97 7.97 8.64 -4.86
N ILE A 98 9.07 8.06 -4.39
CA ILE A 98 9.09 7.05 -3.33
C ILE A 98 9.86 7.59 -2.12
N GLU A 99 9.24 7.54 -0.95
CA GLU A 99 9.88 7.81 0.34
C GLU A 99 9.92 6.55 1.19
N THR A 100 10.85 6.48 2.13
CA THR A 100 11.02 5.33 3.03
C THR A 100 10.48 5.65 4.42
N PHE A 101 9.69 4.73 4.98
CA PHE A 101 9.06 4.88 6.29
C PHE A 101 9.31 3.66 7.17
N PRO A 102 9.39 3.80 8.51
CA PRO A 102 9.48 2.66 9.40
C PRO A 102 8.32 1.68 9.19
N ALA A 103 8.61 0.39 9.06
CA ALA A 103 7.59 -0.65 8.88
C ALA A 103 6.50 -0.60 9.97
N ALA A 104 6.85 -0.21 11.19
CA ALA A 104 5.90 -0.05 12.29
C ALA A 104 4.83 1.01 12.02
N GLU A 105 5.21 2.14 11.45
CA GLU A 105 4.29 3.24 11.13
C GLU A 105 3.37 2.85 9.98
N VAL A 106 3.94 2.25 8.94
CA VAL A 106 3.18 1.77 7.78
C VAL A 106 2.17 0.69 8.19
N ARG A 107 2.57 -0.24 9.08
CA ARG A 107 1.66 -1.25 9.66
C ARG A 107 0.50 -0.59 10.41
N ALA A 108 0.80 0.40 11.25
CA ALA A 108 -0.21 1.07 12.06
C ALA A 108 -1.22 1.82 11.16
N ALA A 109 -0.72 2.51 10.13
CA ALA A 109 -1.56 3.17 9.14
C ALA A 109 -2.45 2.18 8.37
N LEU A 110 -1.90 1.04 7.91
CA LEU A 110 -2.68 0.01 7.23
C LEU A 110 -3.78 -0.58 8.13
N LYS A 111 -3.47 -0.87 9.40
CA LYS A 111 -4.47 -1.34 10.38
C LYS A 111 -5.60 -0.33 10.58
N TYR A 112 -5.25 0.95 10.69
CA TYR A 112 -6.25 2.01 10.82
C TYR A 112 -7.20 2.04 9.60
N LEU A 113 -6.64 1.96 8.38
CA LEU A 113 -7.43 1.96 7.15
C LEU A 113 -8.34 0.72 7.02
N GLU A 114 -7.87 -0.46 7.44
CA GLU A 114 -8.70 -1.68 7.47
C GLU A 114 -9.85 -1.56 8.47
N LEU A 115 -9.59 -1.02 9.67
CA LEU A 115 -10.62 -0.78 10.68
C LEU A 115 -11.65 0.26 10.21
N GLU A 116 -11.21 1.37 9.61
CA GLU A 116 -12.10 2.39 9.08
C GLU A 116 -13.03 1.82 8.00
N ARG A 117 -12.48 0.98 7.10
CA ARG A 117 -13.27 0.28 6.10
C ARG A 117 -14.30 -0.66 6.72
N GLU A 118 -13.93 -1.42 7.75
CA GLU A 118 -14.84 -2.32 8.45
C GLU A 118 -15.97 -1.56 9.15
N ILE A 119 -15.65 -0.47 9.85
CA ILE A 119 -16.65 0.42 10.48
C ILE A 119 -17.64 0.94 9.45
N ASN A 120 -17.15 1.42 8.31
CA ASN A 120 -18.01 1.94 7.23
C ASN A 120 -18.95 0.87 6.68
N LEU A 121 -18.47 -0.37 6.49
CA LEU A 121 -19.28 -1.49 6.03
C LEU A 121 -20.37 -1.87 7.05
N LEU A 122 -19.99 -2.03 8.32
CA LEU A 122 -20.92 -2.36 9.39
C LEU A 122 -21.97 -1.27 9.60
N THR A 123 -21.56 0.00 9.55
CA THR A 123 -22.48 1.15 9.64
C THR A 123 -23.51 1.11 8.51
N GLY A 124 -23.06 0.89 7.27
CA GLY A 124 -23.95 0.78 6.12
C GLY A 124 -24.95 -0.38 6.24
N ILE A 125 -24.53 -1.54 6.76
CA ILE A 125 -25.42 -2.68 7.02
C ILE A 125 -26.50 -2.31 8.05
N VAL A 126 -26.09 -1.73 9.18
CA VAL A 126 -27.00 -1.34 10.26
C VAL A 126 -28.02 -0.31 9.78
N GLU A 127 -27.60 0.71 9.04
CA GLU A 127 -28.49 1.72 8.47
C GLU A 127 -29.50 1.11 7.49
N CYS A 128 -29.05 0.19 6.62
CA CYS A 128 -29.93 -0.52 5.70
C CYS A 128 -30.99 -1.34 6.43
N GLU A 129 -30.62 -2.06 7.48
CA GLU A 129 -31.54 -2.86 8.29
C GLU A 129 -32.56 -1.98 9.04
N GLN A 130 -32.13 -0.85 9.58
CA GLN A 130 -33.03 0.12 10.22
C GLN A 130 -34.03 0.69 9.21
N CYS A 131 -33.58 1.05 8.00
CA CYS A 131 -34.46 1.49 6.92
C CYS A 131 -35.48 0.41 6.52
N ALA A 132 -35.05 -0.85 6.39
CA ALA A 132 -35.93 -1.97 6.04
C ALA A 132 -36.98 -2.23 7.14
N ASN A 133 -36.57 -2.23 8.40
CA ASN A 133 -37.48 -2.43 9.54
C ASN A 133 -38.48 -1.28 9.69
N ASN A 134 -38.06 -0.04 9.46
CA ASN A 134 -38.96 1.11 9.48
C ASN A 134 -39.99 1.07 8.35
N LYS A 135 -39.65 0.52 7.17
CA LYS A 135 -40.63 0.28 6.09
C LYS A 135 -41.62 -0.81 6.46
N ARG A 136 -41.18 -1.90 7.09
CA ARG A 136 -42.06 -3.01 7.53
C ARG A 136 -43.06 -2.60 8.61
N LYS A 137 -42.67 -1.73 9.54
CA LYS A 137 -43.57 -1.22 10.61
C LYS A 137 -44.64 -0.23 10.12
N ARG A 138 -44.54 0.25 8.87
CA ARG A 138 -45.47 1.21 8.27
C ARG A 138 -46.51 0.55 7.34
N LEU A 139 -46.46 -0.77 7.20
CA LEU A 139 -47.45 -1.60 6.50
C LEU A 139 -48.32 -2.31 7.53
#